data_AF-A0A4Y7S1V0-F1
#
_entry.id   AF-A0A4Y7S1V0-F1
#
_cell.length_a   1.000
_cell.length_b   1.000
_cell.length_c   1.000
_cell.angle_alpha   90.00
_cell.angle_beta   90.00
_cell.angle_gamma   90.00
#
_symmetry.space_group_name_H-M   'P 1'
#
loop_
_entity.id
_entity.type
_entity.pdbx_description
1 polymer ?
#
loop_
_entity_poly.entity_id
_entity_poly.type
_entity_poly.pdbx_seq_one_letter_code
_entity_poly.pdbx_strand_id
1 'polypeptide(L)'
;MPPRQPSFRTRRHKRPHDGVFAPSNSSTAAAVTFITFVQDLKKKTKAWGPMIELCASGEKTLERFRYQFPEDWLYSDQLRGEWSAYNEILKRKSDSIQEQLAGLQLKIVAEDKIVENKINDILKEWEETRPVQGNMRADTAMNTINVFEGKLNRVQEEYDLVCRAKEALDLELVRHTRLEPVFEELRDLKAVWTALSGIWSQISELREMYAAFEYVQDTLKGLLKSNALVSELKSEALKDRHWKQLFKVLRVSAQVHLPLMTLGHVYDMDLKRNESQIKEVIIQAQGEMALEEYIKQVKEVWTNYTLDLVNYQNKCRLIRGWDDLFNKCSENLNSLTAMKLSPYYKVFEEEASSMHLCIDTLLLTLRQAGSWEEKLNRIHVLFDVWIDVQRQWVYLEGIFSGSADIKHLLPVESARFTNINSEFLTVMKKVYKSPFVLDVMNIQGIQKSLERLADLLNKIQKALGEYLERERSSFPRFYFVGDEDLLEIIGNSKDILRIMKHLKKMFAGIATIQLDDDLTQILGMSSREGEVVPFTEPILLKDYPKINDWLARLEAMMRLSLANLLTDAVTELQTFYGPEHQLSAEQLMEWMEKYPAQLVTLAVQVAWTAS
;
A
#
# COMPACT_ATOMS: atom_id res chain seq x y z
N MET A 1 1.81 49.78 -72.56
CA MET A 1 2.97 49.43 -71.71
C MET A 1 3.38 48.02 -72.09
N PRO A 2 4.64 47.76 -72.51
CA PRO A 2 5.86 47.85 -71.69
C PRO A 2 7.04 48.49 -72.47
N PRO A 3 8.34 48.32 -72.10
CA PRO A 3 9.08 49.12 -71.13
C PRO A 3 10.21 49.98 -71.75
N ARG A 4 10.60 51.07 -71.07
CA ARG A 4 11.71 51.98 -71.42
C ARG A 4 13.06 51.49 -70.86
N GLN A 5 14.10 51.59 -71.68
CA GLN A 5 15.51 51.37 -71.36
C GLN A 5 16.11 52.47 -70.45
N PRO A 6 17.14 52.17 -69.63
CA PRO A 6 17.85 53.17 -68.84
C PRO A 6 19.01 53.83 -69.61
N SER A 7 19.24 55.09 -69.30
CA SER A 7 20.24 56.00 -69.86
C SER A 7 21.61 55.85 -69.18
N PHE A 8 22.69 55.86 -69.97
CA PHE A 8 24.07 56.02 -69.48
C PHE A 8 24.54 57.46 -69.69
N ARG A 9 24.87 58.16 -68.59
CA ARG A 9 25.56 59.46 -68.58
C ARG A 9 27.03 59.23 -68.22
N THR A 10 27.94 59.70 -69.06
CA THR A 10 29.39 59.71 -68.84
C THR A 10 29.81 60.90 -67.97
N ARG A 11 30.49 60.66 -66.84
CA ARG A 11 31.20 61.69 -66.05
C ARG A 11 32.71 61.53 -66.26
N ARG A 12 33.34 62.58 -66.79
CA ARG A 12 34.80 62.71 -67.01
C ARG A 12 35.58 62.53 -65.69
N HIS A 13 36.52 61.58 -65.65
CA HIS A 13 37.54 61.49 -64.62
C HIS A 13 38.71 62.44 -64.94
N LYS A 14 39.05 63.31 -64.00
CA LYS A 14 40.28 64.15 -64.01
C LYS A 14 41.52 63.26 -63.88
N ARG A 15 42.55 63.53 -64.68
CA ARG A 15 43.89 62.92 -64.58
C ARG A 15 44.51 63.24 -63.21
N PRO A 16 45.07 62.28 -62.46
CA PRO A 16 45.93 62.57 -61.33
C PRO A 16 47.35 62.90 -61.81
N HIS A 17 47.93 63.91 -61.16
CA HIS A 17 49.27 64.44 -61.32
C HIS A 17 50.39 63.40 -61.15
N ASP A 18 51.49 63.62 -61.88
CA ASP A 18 52.81 63.01 -61.68
C ASP A 18 53.29 63.17 -60.24
N GLY A 19 53.42 62.04 -59.54
CA GLY A 19 54.03 61.93 -58.23
C GLY A 19 55.05 60.80 -58.25
N VAL A 20 56.32 61.17 -58.36
CA VAL A 20 57.49 60.29 -58.27
C VAL A 20 57.51 59.61 -56.90
N PHE A 21 57.19 58.32 -56.84
CA PHE A 21 57.43 57.50 -55.65
C PHE A 21 58.77 56.76 -55.80
N ALA A 22 59.81 57.33 -55.19
CA ALA A 22 61.04 56.64 -54.82
C ALA A 22 60.81 55.81 -53.54
N PRO A 23 61.48 54.66 -53.35
CA PRO A 23 61.21 53.78 -52.22
C PRO A 23 62.08 54.15 -51.02
N SER A 24 61.45 54.56 -49.93
CA SER A 24 62.06 54.49 -48.61
C SER A 24 60.97 54.29 -47.55
N ASN A 25 60.96 53.10 -46.93
CA ASN A 25 60.18 52.68 -45.76
C ASN A 25 58.65 52.54 -45.90
N SER A 26 58.13 51.78 -46.88
CA SER A 26 56.70 51.43 -46.93
C SER A 26 56.36 50.23 -46.04
N SER A 27 55.28 50.32 -45.26
CA SER A 27 54.78 49.25 -44.38
C SER A 27 54.47 47.96 -45.15
N THR A 28 54.53 46.81 -44.47
CA THR A 28 54.14 45.50 -45.03
C THR A 28 52.74 45.54 -45.65
N ALA A 29 51.79 46.25 -45.04
CA ALA A 29 50.45 46.47 -45.60
C ALA A 29 50.47 47.27 -46.92
N ALA A 30 51.26 48.34 -47.01
CA ALA A 30 51.41 49.12 -48.24
C ALA A 30 52.06 48.31 -49.37
N ALA A 31 53.06 47.47 -49.03
CA ALA A 31 53.69 46.55 -49.98
C ALA A 31 52.69 45.51 -50.51
N VAL A 32 51.87 44.91 -49.63
CA VAL A 32 50.83 43.94 -50.00
C VAL A 32 49.74 44.56 -50.88
N THR A 33 49.30 45.77 -50.56
CA THR A 33 48.31 46.50 -51.36
C THR A 33 48.85 46.85 -52.75
N PHE A 34 50.13 47.20 -52.83
CA PHE A 34 50.80 47.47 -54.10
C PHE A 34 50.95 46.20 -54.96
N ILE A 35 51.31 45.07 -54.35
CA ILE A 35 51.50 43.79 -55.05
C ILE A 35 50.16 43.25 -55.56
N THR A 36 49.11 43.26 -54.73
CA THR A 36 47.75 42.88 -55.15
C THR A 36 47.25 43.76 -56.28
N PHE A 37 47.49 45.07 -56.22
CA PHE A 37 47.13 45.99 -57.29
C PHE A 37 47.85 45.66 -58.61
N VAL A 38 49.16 45.39 -58.59
CA VAL A 38 49.93 45.03 -59.80
C VAL A 38 49.51 43.65 -60.35
N GLN A 39 49.24 42.67 -59.50
CA GLN A 39 48.68 41.36 -59.86
C GLN A 39 47.31 41.49 -60.55
N ASP A 40 46.42 42.31 -60.01
CA ASP A 40 45.11 42.58 -60.59
C ASP A 40 45.20 43.31 -61.93
N LEU A 41 46.12 44.27 -62.05
CA LEU A 41 46.39 44.95 -63.32
C LEU A 41 46.90 43.96 -64.38
N LYS A 42 47.80 43.02 -64.03
CA LYS A 42 48.20 41.92 -64.94
C LYS A 42 47.04 41.04 -65.37
N LYS A 43 46.11 40.70 -64.46
CA LYS A 43 44.91 39.93 -64.80
C LYS A 43 44.02 40.70 -65.78
N LYS A 44 43.74 41.97 -65.51
CA LYS A 44 42.92 42.84 -66.39
C LYS A 44 43.57 43.08 -67.74
N THR A 45 44.90 43.10 -67.81
CA THR A 45 45.66 43.26 -69.06
C THR A 45 45.30 42.17 -70.09
N LYS A 46 45.06 40.94 -69.64
CA LYS A 46 44.64 39.81 -70.50
C LYS A 46 43.28 40.05 -71.16
N ALA A 47 42.38 40.78 -70.51
CA ALA A 47 41.05 41.11 -71.02
C ALA A 47 41.04 42.35 -71.92
N TRP A 48 41.86 43.36 -71.58
CA TRP A 48 41.92 44.62 -72.33
C TRP A 48 42.63 44.49 -73.68
N GLY A 49 43.64 43.60 -73.80
CA GLY A 49 44.36 43.39 -75.05
C GLY A 49 43.45 43.08 -76.25
N PRO A 50 42.60 42.03 -76.18
CA PRO A 50 41.65 41.72 -77.26
C PRO A 50 40.62 42.82 -77.53
N MET A 51 40.22 43.57 -76.50
CA MET A 51 39.23 44.64 -76.62
C MET A 51 39.80 45.85 -77.37
N ILE A 52 41.09 46.15 -77.18
CA ILE A 52 41.81 47.19 -77.91
C ILE A 52 41.95 46.81 -79.39
N GLU A 53 42.22 45.54 -79.69
CA GLU A 53 42.24 45.03 -81.07
C GLU A 53 40.84 45.12 -81.71
N LEU A 54 39.78 44.79 -80.94
CA LEU A 54 38.41 44.90 -81.40
C LEU A 54 38.04 46.36 -81.71
N CYS A 55 38.41 47.31 -80.86
CA CYS A 55 38.22 48.74 -81.11
C CYS A 55 38.92 49.19 -82.40
N ALA A 56 40.16 48.74 -82.64
CA ALA A 56 40.87 49.03 -83.89
C ALA A 56 40.17 48.42 -85.13
N SER A 57 39.60 47.22 -85.00
CA SER A 57 38.83 46.59 -86.08
C SER A 57 37.47 47.27 -86.33
N GLY A 58 36.82 47.75 -85.26
CA GLY A 58 35.55 48.46 -85.30
C GLY A 58 35.70 49.84 -85.94
N GLU A 59 36.76 50.57 -85.59
CA GLU A 59 37.08 51.86 -86.21
C GLU A 59 37.33 51.70 -87.71
N LYS A 60 38.18 50.74 -88.13
CA LYS A 60 38.38 50.41 -89.56
C LYS A 60 37.08 50.08 -90.29
N THR A 61 36.11 49.47 -89.59
CA THR A 61 34.81 49.13 -90.17
C THR A 61 33.93 50.38 -90.30
N LEU A 62 33.92 51.26 -89.31
CA LEU A 62 33.19 52.53 -89.33
C LEU A 62 33.76 53.51 -90.36
N GLU A 63 35.09 53.54 -90.55
CA GLU A 63 35.75 54.24 -91.65
C GLU A 63 35.29 53.72 -93.01
N ARG A 64 35.19 52.39 -93.19
CA ARG A 64 34.67 51.77 -94.43
C ARG A 64 33.23 52.17 -94.72
N PHE A 65 32.39 52.34 -93.70
CA PHE A 65 31.01 52.82 -93.84
C PHE A 65 30.89 54.35 -93.91
N ARG A 66 32.01 55.08 -94.03
CA ARG A 66 32.07 56.56 -94.11
C ARG A 66 31.34 57.27 -92.97
N TYR A 67 31.39 56.68 -91.79
CA TYR A 67 30.86 57.30 -90.59
C TYR A 67 31.70 58.54 -90.23
N GLN A 68 31.05 59.66 -89.86
CA GLN A 68 31.77 60.86 -89.44
C GLN A 68 32.02 60.82 -87.94
N PHE A 69 33.29 60.80 -87.56
CA PHE A 69 33.70 60.75 -86.16
C PHE A 69 33.64 62.15 -85.52
N PRO A 70 33.16 62.27 -84.27
CA PRO A 70 33.22 63.50 -83.48
C PRO A 70 34.67 64.01 -83.27
N GLU A 71 34.85 65.30 -82.98
CA GLU A 71 36.18 65.87 -82.71
C GLU A 71 36.86 65.31 -81.45
N ASP A 72 36.09 64.74 -80.53
CA ASP A 72 36.57 64.07 -79.31
C ASP A 72 36.76 62.56 -79.48
N TRP A 73 36.74 62.06 -80.72
CA TRP A 73 37.00 60.66 -81.03
C TRP A 73 38.45 60.28 -80.75
N LEU A 74 38.64 59.17 -80.04
CA LEU A 74 39.95 58.68 -79.65
C LEU A 74 40.38 57.61 -80.65
N TYR A 75 41.25 57.99 -81.57
CA TYR A 75 41.75 57.10 -82.63
C TYR A 75 42.48 55.90 -82.04
N SER A 76 42.28 54.72 -82.64
CA SER A 76 42.86 53.46 -82.17
C SER A 76 44.39 53.45 -82.13
N ASP A 77 45.06 54.27 -82.95
CA ASP A 77 46.52 54.43 -82.91
C ASP A 77 47.00 55.11 -81.60
N GLN A 78 46.26 56.12 -81.14
CA GLN A 78 46.55 56.77 -79.85
C GLN A 78 46.27 55.82 -78.68
N LEU A 79 45.18 55.05 -78.77
CA LEU A 79 44.84 54.01 -77.80
C LEU A 79 45.94 52.92 -77.74
N ARG A 80 46.49 52.52 -78.88
CA ARG A 80 47.59 51.53 -78.99
C ARG A 80 48.90 52.06 -78.42
N GLY A 81 49.21 53.34 -78.62
CA GLY A 81 50.38 54.00 -78.05
C GLY A 81 50.36 54.03 -76.52
N GLU A 82 49.25 54.51 -75.94
CA GLU A 82 49.03 54.52 -74.48
C GLU A 82 49.05 53.09 -73.89
N TRP A 83 48.50 52.11 -74.61
CA TRP A 83 48.55 50.70 -74.23
C TRP A 83 49.97 50.12 -74.18
N SER A 84 50.83 50.51 -75.13
CA SER A 84 52.23 50.08 -75.14
C SER A 84 52.99 50.67 -73.95
N ALA A 85 52.81 51.97 -73.68
CA ALA A 85 53.41 52.64 -72.52
C ALA A 85 52.95 52.00 -71.21
N TYR A 86 51.65 51.69 -71.08
CA TYR A 86 51.08 50.97 -69.95
C TYR A 86 51.75 49.60 -69.71
N ASN A 87 51.89 48.79 -70.77
CA ASN A 87 52.52 47.47 -70.66
C ASN A 87 54.00 47.56 -70.26
N GLU A 88 54.72 48.56 -70.76
CA GLU A 88 56.13 48.76 -70.41
C GLU A 88 56.29 49.15 -68.93
N ILE A 89 55.44 50.05 -68.43
CA ILE A 89 55.41 50.43 -67.01
C ILE A 89 55.05 49.21 -66.14
N LEU A 90 54.03 48.44 -66.53
CA LEU A 90 53.62 47.24 -65.82
C LEU A 90 54.74 46.19 -65.76
N LYS A 91 55.49 46.03 -66.86
CA LYS A 91 56.65 45.13 -66.93
C LYS A 91 57.76 45.58 -65.97
N ARG A 92 58.19 46.85 -66.04
CA ARG A 92 59.22 47.38 -65.12
C ARG A 92 58.83 47.23 -63.65
N LYS A 93 57.56 47.53 -63.31
CA LYS A 93 57.06 47.37 -61.94
C LYS A 93 56.96 45.91 -61.51
N SER A 94 56.62 45.00 -62.44
CA SER A 94 56.63 43.56 -62.19
C SER A 94 58.04 43.02 -61.90
N ASP A 95 59.03 43.43 -62.67
CA ASP A 95 60.41 42.95 -62.52
C ASP A 95 61.00 43.42 -61.18
N SER A 96 60.69 44.66 -60.77
CA SER A 96 61.05 45.19 -59.45
C SER A 96 60.39 44.43 -58.28
N ILE A 97 59.16 43.93 -58.46
CA ILE A 97 58.50 43.08 -57.45
C ILE A 97 59.19 41.71 -57.37
N GLN A 98 59.60 41.13 -58.50
CA GLN A 98 60.31 39.83 -58.52
C GLN A 98 61.64 39.89 -57.78
N GLU A 99 62.39 40.99 -57.93
CA GLU A 99 63.68 41.18 -57.24
C GLU A 99 63.53 41.21 -55.70
N GLN A 100 62.42 41.78 -55.20
CA GLN A 100 62.14 41.87 -53.76
C GLN A 100 61.27 40.73 -53.20
N LEU A 101 60.82 39.80 -54.06
CA LEU A 101 59.85 38.76 -53.72
C LEU A 101 60.31 37.89 -52.54
N ALA A 102 61.54 37.38 -52.59
CA ALA A 102 62.08 36.49 -51.57
C ALA A 102 62.17 37.18 -50.19
N GLY A 103 62.54 38.46 -50.16
CA GLY A 103 62.61 39.24 -48.92
C GLY A 103 61.24 39.57 -48.34
N LEU A 104 60.22 39.76 -49.18
CA LEU A 104 58.85 40.00 -48.75
C LEU A 104 58.16 38.71 -48.27
N GLN A 105 58.41 37.59 -48.93
CA GLN A 105 57.92 36.27 -48.50
C GLN A 105 58.42 35.92 -47.09
N LEU A 106 59.71 36.13 -46.80
CA LEU A 106 60.26 35.91 -45.46
C LEU A 106 59.62 36.80 -44.40
N LYS A 107 59.37 38.08 -44.71
CA LYS A 107 58.73 39.02 -43.79
C LYS A 107 57.27 38.64 -43.51
N ILE A 108 56.52 38.20 -44.52
CA ILE A 108 55.12 37.81 -44.36
C ILE A 108 54.99 36.48 -43.59
N VAL A 109 55.91 35.54 -43.78
CA VAL A 109 55.97 34.32 -42.95
C VAL A 109 56.31 34.65 -41.48
N ALA A 110 57.18 35.62 -41.24
CA ALA A 110 57.48 36.08 -39.88
C ALA A 110 56.28 36.78 -39.22
N GLU A 111 55.60 37.68 -39.93
CA GLU A 111 54.37 38.35 -39.47
C GLU A 111 53.24 37.36 -39.23
N ASP A 112 53.08 36.36 -40.09
CA ASP A 112 52.10 35.30 -39.91
C ASP A 112 52.28 34.53 -38.61
N LYS A 113 53.53 34.18 -38.28
CA LYS A 113 53.83 33.54 -36.99
C LYS A 113 53.55 34.44 -35.79
N ILE A 114 53.76 35.75 -35.93
CA ILE A 114 53.45 36.73 -34.87
C ILE A 114 51.93 36.81 -34.66
N VAL A 115 51.16 36.86 -35.75
CA VAL A 115 49.69 36.90 -35.68
C VAL A 115 49.12 35.58 -35.16
N GLU A 116 49.68 34.44 -35.54
CA GLU A 116 49.34 33.13 -34.98
C GLU A 116 49.56 33.06 -33.46
N ASN A 117 50.69 33.60 -32.96
CA ASN A 117 50.93 33.68 -31.52
C ASN A 117 49.92 34.60 -30.82
N LYS A 118 49.61 35.78 -31.39
CA LYS A 118 48.58 36.68 -30.86
C LYS A 118 47.20 36.03 -30.79
N ILE A 119 46.83 35.24 -31.81
CA ILE A 119 45.58 34.46 -31.81
C ILE A 119 45.58 33.49 -30.64
N ASN A 120 46.65 32.71 -30.46
CA ASN A 120 46.74 31.75 -29.35
C ASN A 120 46.70 32.43 -27.97
N ASP A 121 47.35 33.58 -27.81
CA ASP A 121 47.34 34.34 -26.56
C ASP A 121 45.94 34.88 -26.23
N ILE A 122 45.21 35.39 -27.23
CA ILE A 122 43.81 35.85 -27.04
C ILE A 122 42.87 34.68 -26.73
N LEU A 123 43.06 33.54 -27.39
CA LEU A 123 42.27 32.33 -27.09
C LEU A 123 42.47 31.87 -25.65
N LYS A 124 43.72 31.92 -25.15
CA LYS A 124 44.03 31.60 -23.76
C LYS A 124 43.45 32.64 -22.79
N GLU A 125 43.54 33.92 -23.12
CA GLU A 125 42.90 35.00 -22.33
C GLU A 125 41.38 34.77 -22.23
N TRP A 126 40.73 34.31 -23.30
CA TRP A 126 39.29 34.00 -23.30
C TRP A 126 38.92 32.85 -22.35
N GLU A 127 39.68 31.76 -22.38
CA GLU A 127 39.43 30.59 -21.53
C GLU A 127 39.47 30.95 -20.04
N GLU A 128 40.35 31.88 -19.64
CA GLU A 128 40.53 32.35 -18.27
C GLU A 128 39.50 33.43 -17.86
N THR A 129 39.11 34.31 -18.79
CA THR A 129 38.28 35.49 -18.49
C THR A 129 36.80 35.34 -18.84
N ARG A 130 36.39 34.21 -19.42
CA ARG A 130 35.01 33.97 -19.84
C ARG A 130 34.01 34.17 -18.67
N PRO A 131 32.99 35.03 -18.86
CA PRO A 131 32.05 35.40 -17.80
C PRO A 131 30.98 34.32 -17.58
N VAL A 132 31.37 33.18 -17.00
CA VAL A 132 30.47 32.04 -16.70
C VAL A 132 30.13 31.89 -15.22
N GLN A 133 30.70 32.73 -14.35
CA GLN A 133 30.48 32.66 -12.90
C GLN A 133 29.13 33.27 -12.52
N GLY A 134 28.30 32.50 -11.80
CA GLY A 134 26.93 32.90 -11.45
C GLY A 134 26.80 34.03 -10.42
N ASN A 135 27.89 34.48 -9.80
CA ASN A 135 27.90 35.56 -8.80
C ASN A 135 28.23 36.95 -9.39
N MET A 136 28.45 37.04 -10.70
CA MET A 136 28.91 38.26 -11.36
C MET A 136 27.74 39.14 -11.83
N ARG A 137 27.89 40.47 -11.69
CA ARG A 137 26.88 41.44 -12.14
C ARG A 137 26.83 41.52 -13.66
N ALA A 138 25.63 41.68 -14.21
CA ALA A 138 25.39 41.75 -15.65
C ALA A 138 26.20 42.87 -16.33
N ASP A 139 26.34 44.04 -15.69
CA ASP A 139 27.14 45.16 -16.23
C ASP A 139 28.63 44.83 -16.32
N THR A 140 29.17 44.15 -15.31
CA THR A 140 30.58 43.73 -15.28
C THR A 140 30.83 42.67 -16.35
N ALA A 141 29.92 41.70 -16.50
CA ALA A 141 29.98 40.68 -17.54
C ALA A 141 29.96 41.29 -18.95
N MET A 142 29.02 42.22 -19.19
CA MET A 142 28.86 42.88 -20.48
C MET A 142 30.07 43.74 -20.86
N ASN A 143 30.67 44.43 -19.87
CA ASN A 143 31.90 45.19 -20.10
C ASN A 143 33.08 44.29 -20.50
N THR A 144 33.26 43.14 -19.82
CA THR A 144 34.32 42.18 -20.17
C THR A 144 34.12 41.62 -21.58
N ILE A 145 32.88 41.28 -21.95
CA ILE A 145 32.53 40.79 -23.30
C ILE A 145 32.84 41.85 -24.37
N ASN A 146 32.43 43.11 -24.16
CA ASN A 146 32.65 44.18 -25.13
C ASN A 146 34.14 44.52 -25.30
N VAL A 147 34.92 44.49 -24.21
CA VAL A 147 36.38 44.71 -24.26
C VAL A 147 37.06 43.59 -25.04
N PHE A 148 36.68 42.34 -24.79
CA PHE A 148 37.23 41.19 -25.48
C PHE A 148 36.84 41.16 -26.97
N GLU A 149 35.58 41.48 -27.30
CA GLU A 149 35.11 41.63 -28.69
C GLU A 149 35.95 42.64 -29.48
N GLY A 150 36.31 43.77 -28.85
CA GLY A 150 37.20 44.77 -29.45
C GLY A 150 38.62 44.26 -29.70
N LYS A 151 39.17 43.43 -28.80
CA LYS A 151 40.50 42.80 -28.98
C LYS A 151 40.46 41.74 -30.09
N LEU A 152 39.43 40.90 -30.10
CA LEU A 152 39.25 39.82 -31.07
C LEU A 152 39.11 40.36 -32.50
N ASN A 153 38.33 41.44 -32.68
CA ASN A 153 38.18 42.10 -33.99
C ASN A 153 39.52 42.65 -34.53
N ARG A 154 40.38 43.22 -33.69
CA ARG A 154 41.70 43.72 -34.12
C ARG A 154 42.60 42.60 -34.63
N VAL A 155 42.61 41.47 -33.94
CA VAL A 155 43.42 40.31 -34.36
C VAL A 155 42.85 39.64 -35.61
N GLN A 156 41.52 39.63 -35.78
CA GLN A 156 40.89 39.21 -37.02
C GLN A 156 41.32 40.10 -38.21
N GLU A 157 41.36 41.43 -38.04
CA GLU A 157 41.81 42.35 -39.08
C GLU A 157 43.29 42.12 -39.46
N GLU A 158 44.17 41.92 -38.47
CA GLU A 158 45.58 41.59 -38.71
C GLU A 158 45.74 40.24 -39.45
N TYR A 159 44.98 39.22 -39.06
CA TYR A 159 44.97 37.91 -39.69
C TYR A 159 44.46 37.94 -41.14
N ASP A 160 43.38 38.67 -41.41
CA ASP A 160 42.85 38.85 -42.77
C ASP A 160 43.86 39.55 -43.69
N LEU A 161 44.60 40.54 -43.17
CA LEU A 161 45.66 41.23 -43.91
C LEU A 161 46.81 40.27 -44.26
N VAL A 162 47.24 39.42 -43.32
CA VAL A 162 48.28 38.41 -43.56
C VAL A 162 47.81 37.35 -44.56
N CYS A 163 46.54 36.91 -44.48
CA CYS A 163 45.98 35.97 -45.45
C CYS A 163 45.99 36.55 -46.86
N ARG A 164 45.53 37.80 -47.05
CA ARG A 164 45.61 38.49 -48.35
C ARG A 164 47.06 38.66 -48.83
N ALA A 165 48.00 38.88 -47.91
CA ALA A 165 49.42 38.98 -48.20
C ALA A 165 50.01 37.65 -48.71
N LYS A 166 49.64 36.53 -48.08
CA LYS A 166 50.02 35.18 -48.52
C LYS A 166 49.43 34.83 -49.88
N GLU A 167 48.14 35.16 -50.10
CA GLU A 167 47.47 34.99 -51.40
C GLU A 167 48.16 35.80 -52.51
N ALA A 168 48.57 37.03 -52.23
CA ALA A 168 49.22 37.91 -53.21
C ALA A 168 50.63 37.45 -53.62
N LEU A 169 51.29 36.66 -52.78
CA LEU A 169 52.66 36.15 -52.96
C LEU A 169 52.72 34.67 -53.33
N ASP A 170 51.59 34.05 -53.66
CA ASP A 170 51.44 32.62 -53.97
C ASP A 170 52.06 31.72 -52.87
N LEU A 171 51.92 32.12 -51.60
CA LEU A 171 52.33 31.33 -50.44
C LEU A 171 51.19 30.40 -50.01
N GLU A 172 51.55 29.26 -49.40
CA GLU A 172 50.57 28.30 -48.88
C GLU A 172 49.74 28.91 -47.75
N LEU A 173 48.41 28.89 -47.92
CA LEU A 173 47.47 29.38 -46.91
C LEU A 173 47.01 28.25 -46.00
N VAL A 174 47.45 28.31 -44.75
CA VAL A 174 46.84 27.58 -43.65
C VAL A 174 45.82 28.51 -43.00
N ARG A 175 44.53 28.18 -43.09
CA ARG A 175 43.48 28.96 -42.43
C ARG A 175 43.31 28.52 -40.98
N HIS A 176 43.38 29.46 -40.04
CA HIS A 176 43.02 29.21 -38.65
C HIS A 176 41.49 29.09 -38.51
N THR A 177 41.02 27.89 -38.17
CA THR A 177 39.59 27.57 -37.96
C THR A 177 39.09 27.89 -36.55
N ARG A 178 39.96 28.36 -35.64
CA ARG A 178 39.64 28.52 -34.22
C ARG A 178 39.08 29.89 -33.82
N LEU A 179 39.19 30.90 -34.68
CA LEU A 179 38.65 32.24 -34.39
C LEU A 179 37.13 32.31 -34.52
N GLU A 180 36.58 31.63 -35.52
CA GLU A 180 35.14 31.65 -35.83
C GLU A 180 34.27 31.07 -34.69
N PRO A 181 34.61 29.94 -34.05
CA PRO A 181 33.88 29.45 -32.88
C PRO A 181 33.89 30.42 -31.69
N VAL A 182 34.98 31.15 -31.45
CA VAL A 182 35.04 32.14 -30.36
C VAL A 182 34.15 33.34 -30.62
N PHE A 183 34.01 33.76 -31.88
CA PHE A 183 33.03 34.79 -32.25
C PHE A 183 31.59 34.32 -32.03
N GLU A 184 31.28 33.05 -32.29
CA GLU A 184 29.96 32.47 -32.00
C GLU A 184 29.69 32.43 -30.49
N GLU A 185 30.63 31.88 -29.70
CA GLU A 185 30.51 31.85 -28.24
C GLU A 185 30.33 33.24 -27.63
N LEU A 186 31.04 34.24 -28.15
CA LEU A 186 30.93 35.62 -27.67
C LEU A 186 29.54 36.19 -27.97
N ARG A 187 29.00 35.95 -29.16
CA ARG A 187 27.64 36.38 -29.53
C ARG A 187 26.59 35.72 -28.63
N ASP A 188 26.72 34.42 -28.38
CA ASP A 188 25.80 33.67 -27.54
C ASP A 188 25.85 34.16 -26.09
N LEU A 189 27.05 34.33 -25.53
CA LEU A 189 27.23 34.87 -24.17
C LEU A 189 26.69 36.31 -24.07
N LYS A 190 26.92 37.15 -25.08
CA LYS A 190 26.38 38.51 -25.13
C LYS A 190 24.85 38.51 -25.15
N ALA A 191 24.23 37.60 -25.89
CA ALA A 191 22.78 37.45 -25.92
C ALA A 191 22.22 37.03 -24.55
N VAL A 192 22.85 36.05 -23.88
CA VAL A 192 22.46 35.59 -22.55
C VAL A 192 22.56 36.73 -21.52
N TRP A 193 23.69 37.45 -21.48
CA TRP A 193 23.89 38.55 -20.52
C TRP A 193 22.98 39.76 -20.79
N THR A 194 22.60 40.00 -22.05
CA THR A 194 21.61 41.04 -22.40
C THR A 194 20.20 40.65 -21.96
N ALA A 195 19.82 39.38 -22.05
CA ALA A 195 18.54 38.91 -21.50
C ALA A 195 18.53 38.99 -19.97
N LEU A 196 19.64 38.61 -19.32
CA LEU A 196 19.80 38.71 -17.87
C LEU A 196 19.74 40.15 -17.37
N SER A 197 20.36 41.12 -18.05
CA SER A 197 20.32 42.54 -17.63
C SER A 197 18.89 43.09 -17.60
N GLY A 198 18.03 42.67 -18.54
CA GLY A 198 16.60 43.00 -18.53
C GLY A 198 15.87 42.47 -17.29
N ILE A 199 16.15 41.22 -16.90
CA ILE A 199 15.59 40.60 -15.68
C ILE A 199 16.11 41.30 -14.43
N TRP A 200 17.42 41.62 -14.37
CA TRP A 200 18.02 42.36 -13.27
C TRP A 200 17.40 43.75 -13.10
N SER A 201 17.08 44.44 -14.20
CA SER A 201 16.38 45.72 -14.18
C SER A 201 14.97 45.58 -13.61
N GLN A 202 14.20 44.58 -14.07
CA GLN A 202 12.85 44.30 -13.55
C GLN A 202 12.85 43.96 -12.06
N ILE A 203 13.84 43.17 -11.60
CA ILE A 203 14.02 42.85 -10.17
C ILE A 203 14.39 44.11 -9.37
N SER A 204 15.19 45.01 -9.93
CA SER A 204 15.55 46.27 -9.28
C SER A 204 14.36 47.22 -9.18
N GLU A 205 13.51 47.31 -10.21
CA GLU A 205 12.25 48.07 -10.20
C GLU A 205 11.25 47.50 -9.19
N LEU A 206 11.13 46.17 -9.08
CA LEU A 206 10.30 45.50 -8.08
C LEU A 206 10.76 45.77 -6.64
N ARG A 207 12.06 45.97 -6.43
CA ARG A 207 12.65 46.27 -5.12
C ARG A 207 12.32 47.68 -4.60
N GLU A 208 12.02 48.63 -5.49
CA GLU A 208 11.68 50.02 -5.10
C GLU A 208 10.20 50.21 -4.68
N MET A 209 9.33 49.22 -4.91
CA MET A 209 7.90 49.27 -4.55
C MET A 209 7.60 48.54 -3.22
N TYR A 210 8.20 48.99 -2.11
CA TYR A 210 8.08 48.34 -0.78
C TYR A 210 6.62 48.09 -0.35
N ALA A 211 5.68 48.99 -0.69
CA ALA A 211 4.25 48.84 -0.37
C ALA A 211 3.52 47.77 -1.23
N ALA A 212 3.91 47.61 -2.50
CA ALA A 212 3.35 46.55 -3.36
C ALA A 212 3.92 45.19 -2.97
N PHE A 213 5.21 45.15 -2.59
CA PHE A 213 5.84 43.95 -2.04
C PHE A 213 5.22 43.55 -0.70
N GLU A 214 5.01 44.47 0.24
CA GLU A 214 4.33 44.18 1.51
C GLU A 214 2.88 43.72 1.29
N TYR A 215 2.12 44.39 0.42
CA TYR A 215 0.77 43.98 0.06
C TYR A 215 0.75 42.56 -0.52
N VAL A 216 1.60 42.28 -1.51
CA VAL A 216 1.70 40.95 -2.13
C VAL A 216 2.19 39.91 -1.12
N GLN A 217 3.15 40.25 -0.26
CA GLN A 217 3.68 39.35 0.77
C GLN A 217 2.61 39.01 1.82
N ASP A 218 1.81 39.98 2.27
CA ASP A 218 0.72 39.75 3.22
C ASP A 218 -0.45 39.01 2.58
N THR A 219 -0.74 39.28 1.31
CA THR A 219 -1.72 38.51 0.54
C THR A 219 -1.27 37.07 0.38
N LEU A 220 0.00 36.83 0.01
CA LEU A 220 0.61 35.50 -0.10
C LEU A 220 0.61 34.77 1.24
N LYS A 221 1.03 35.41 2.34
CA LYS A 221 0.96 34.81 3.69
C LYS A 221 -0.49 34.50 4.09
N GLY A 222 -1.45 35.32 3.67
CA GLY A 222 -2.88 35.08 3.85
C GLY A 222 -3.37 33.86 3.08
N LEU A 223 -3.00 33.75 1.80
CA LEU A 223 -3.33 32.63 0.93
C LEU A 223 -2.66 31.32 1.38
N LEU A 224 -1.44 31.40 1.94
CA LEU A 224 -0.71 30.24 2.44
C LEU A 224 -1.38 29.66 3.70
N LYS A 225 -1.92 30.52 4.57
CA LYS A 225 -2.75 30.08 5.70
C LYS A 225 -4.08 29.47 5.24
N SER A 226 -4.74 30.08 4.25
CA SER A 226 -6.00 29.54 3.72
C SER A 226 -5.80 28.26 2.89
N ASN A 227 -4.60 28.00 2.36
CA ASN A 227 -4.29 26.77 1.64
C ASN A 227 -4.48 25.50 2.50
N ALA A 228 -4.24 25.58 3.81
CA ALA A 228 -4.54 24.48 4.72
C ALA A 228 -6.05 24.16 4.73
N LEU A 229 -6.90 25.19 4.85
CA LEU A 229 -8.36 25.04 4.77
C LEU A 229 -8.82 24.56 3.40
N VAL A 230 -8.19 25.02 2.31
CA VAL A 230 -8.50 24.55 0.95
C VAL A 230 -8.12 23.07 0.79
N SER A 231 -7.02 22.63 1.40
CA SER A 231 -6.64 21.22 1.42
C SER A 231 -7.64 20.37 2.20
N GLU A 232 -8.14 20.87 3.33
CA GLU A 232 -9.21 20.21 4.09
C GLU A 232 -10.55 20.20 3.32
N LEU A 233 -10.86 21.29 2.62
CA LEU A 233 -12.03 21.41 1.73
C LEU A 233 -11.96 20.50 0.50
N LYS A 234 -10.76 20.08 0.09
CA LYS A 234 -10.57 19.11 -0.99
C LYS A 234 -10.85 17.66 -0.55
N SER A 235 -10.99 17.40 0.76
CA SER A 235 -11.20 16.05 1.28
C SER A 235 -12.40 15.36 0.63
N GLU A 236 -12.27 14.06 0.33
CA GLU A 236 -13.36 13.21 -0.19
C GLU A 236 -14.54 13.09 0.79
N ALA A 237 -14.35 13.49 2.04
CA ALA A 237 -15.42 13.60 3.04
C ALA A 237 -16.51 14.61 2.62
N LEU A 238 -16.15 15.64 1.84
CA LEU A 238 -17.09 16.69 1.43
C LEU A 238 -17.89 16.27 0.19
N LYS A 239 -19.17 15.99 0.40
CA LYS A 239 -20.15 15.67 -0.63
C LYS A 239 -20.97 16.90 -1.02
N ASP A 240 -21.74 16.80 -2.10
CA ASP A 240 -22.61 17.88 -2.61
C ASP A 240 -23.49 18.52 -1.52
N ARG A 241 -23.94 17.75 -0.53
CA ARG A 241 -24.73 18.24 0.61
C ARG A 241 -23.97 19.23 1.49
N HIS A 242 -22.71 18.92 1.83
CA HIS A 242 -21.88 19.77 2.69
C HIS A 242 -21.52 21.07 1.97
N TRP A 243 -21.30 21.00 0.65
CA TRP A 243 -21.10 22.19 -0.16
C TRP A 243 -22.34 23.08 -0.23
N LYS A 244 -23.55 22.51 -0.35
CA LYS A 244 -24.80 23.27 -0.26
C LYS A 244 -24.99 23.94 1.11
N GLN A 245 -24.65 23.24 2.20
CA GLN A 245 -24.68 23.78 3.56
C GLN A 245 -23.68 24.94 3.69
N LEU A 246 -22.45 24.77 3.19
CA LEU A 246 -21.44 25.83 3.14
C LEU A 246 -21.93 27.05 2.35
N PHE A 247 -22.48 26.87 1.15
CA PHE A 247 -23.01 27.99 0.35
C PHE A 247 -24.13 28.76 1.07
N LYS A 248 -25.00 28.05 1.80
CA LYS A 248 -26.07 28.64 2.59
C LYS A 248 -25.54 29.45 3.78
N VAL A 249 -24.54 28.92 4.50
CA VAL A 249 -23.93 29.57 5.66
C VAL A 249 -23.10 30.79 5.24
N LEU A 250 -22.34 30.65 4.16
CA LEU A 250 -21.46 31.69 3.61
C LEU A 250 -22.22 32.77 2.82
N ARG A 251 -23.53 32.61 2.61
CA ARG A 251 -24.39 33.51 1.81
C ARG A 251 -23.85 33.78 0.40
N VAL A 252 -23.19 32.79 -0.19
CA VAL A 252 -22.67 32.88 -1.56
C VAL A 252 -23.83 32.70 -2.53
N SER A 253 -23.88 33.53 -3.59
CA SER A 253 -24.91 33.48 -4.62
C SER A 253 -25.12 32.04 -5.12
N ALA A 254 -26.37 31.58 -5.15
CA ALA A 254 -26.81 30.22 -5.46
C ALA A 254 -26.51 29.74 -6.91
N GLN A 255 -25.66 30.45 -7.65
CA GLN A 255 -25.33 30.18 -9.06
C GLN A 255 -24.03 29.38 -9.23
N VAL A 256 -23.31 29.02 -8.16
CA VAL A 256 -22.08 28.22 -8.27
C VAL A 256 -22.41 26.73 -8.34
N HIS A 257 -22.34 26.16 -9.54
CA HIS A 257 -22.35 24.71 -9.75
C HIS A 257 -20.97 24.12 -9.38
N LEU A 258 -20.92 23.05 -8.56
CA LEU A 258 -19.68 22.39 -8.13
C LEU A 258 -18.66 22.14 -9.26
N PRO A 259 -19.07 21.63 -10.44
CA PRO A 259 -18.13 21.34 -11.53
C PRO A 259 -17.51 22.57 -12.20
N LEU A 260 -18.12 23.74 -12.03
CA LEU A 260 -17.69 25.02 -12.63
C LEU A 260 -17.02 25.94 -11.59
N MET A 261 -16.80 25.43 -10.37
CA MET A 261 -16.16 26.17 -9.31
C MET A 261 -14.67 26.32 -9.59
N THR A 262 -14.20 27.58 -9.70
CA THR A 262 -12.78 27.89 -9.79
C THR A 262 -12.20 28.12 -8.40
N LEU A 263 -10.88 27.93 -8.25
CA LEU A 263 -10.17 28.23 -7.00
C LEU A 263 -10.34 29.71 -6.60
N GLY A 264 -10.53 30.62 -7.56
CA GLY A 264 -10.86 32.03 -7.32
C GLY A 264 -12.16 32.18 -6.54
N HIS A 265 -13.21 31.47 -6.93
CA HIS A 265 -14.48 31.50 -6.20
C HIS A 265 -14.35 31.00 -4.75
N VAL A 266 -13.44 30.06 -4.46
CA VAL A 266 -13.15 29.59 -3.09
C VAL A 266 -12.46 30.67 -2.26
N TYR A 267 -11.49 31.37 -2.85
CA TYR A 267 -10.78 32.46 -2.16
C TYR A 267 -11.65 33.70 -1.95
N ASP A 268 -12.62 33.94 -2.84
CA ASP A 268 -13.60 35.04 -2.74
C ASP A 268 -14.60 34.85 -1.59
N MET A 269 -14.69 33.66 -0.98
CA MET A 269 -15.59 33.38 0.17
C MET A 269 -15.07 33.87 1.52
N ASP A 270 -13.97 34.63 1.53
CA ASP A 270 -13.31 35.15 2.71
C ASP A 270 -13.09 34.05 3.78
N LEU A 271 -12.27 33.05 3.40
CA LEU A 271 -11.97 31.85 4.19
C LEU A 271 -11.49 32.17 5.62
N LYS A 272 -10.92 33.36 5.85
CA LYS A 272 -10.48 33.81 7.18
C LYS A 272 -11.64 34.18 8.09
N ARG A 273 -12.66 34.86 7.57
CA ARG A 273 -13.80 35.32 8.38
C ARG A 273 -14.73 34.17 8.75
N ASN A 274 -14.85 33.20 7.86
CA ASN A 274 -15.77 32.07 8.01
C ASN A 274 -15.06 30.77 8.42
N GLU A 275 -13.81 30.85 8.88
CA GLU A 275 -12.96 29.71 9.22
C GLU A 275 -13.63 28.74 10.21
N SER A 276 -14.30 29.27 11.25
CA SER A 276 -14.97 28.44 12.27
C SER A 276 -16.13 27.62 11.69
N GLN A 277 -16.95 28.24 10.84
CA GLN A 277 -18.10 27.60 10.19
C GLN A 277 -17.65 26.55 9.17
N ILE A 278 -16.58 26.87 8.42
CA ILE A 278 -15.98 25.94 7.46
C ILE A 278 -15.43 24.71 8.19
N LYS A 279 -14.69 24.92 9.29
CA LYS A 279 -14.17 23.83 10.13
C LYS A 279 -15.28 22.97 10.73
N GLU A 280 -16.38 23.57 11.17
CA GLU A 280 -17.53 22.83 11.72
C GLU A 280 -18.14 21.87 10.68
N VAL A 281 -18.35 22.34 9.44
CA VAL A 281 -18.86 21.50 8.34
C VAL A 281 -17.85 20.43 7.93
N ILE A 282 -16.55 20.74 7.93
CA ILE A 282 -15.49 19.76 7.64
C ILE A 282 -15.47 18.66 8.70
N ILE A 283 -15.54 19.02 10.00
CA ILE A 283 -15.57 18.04 11.11
C ILE A 283 -16.81 17.16 10.99
N GLN A 284 -17.97 17.75 10.69
CA GLN A 284 -19.19 16.98 10.45
C GLN A 284 -19.01 16.00 9.29
N ALA A 285 -18.52 16.47 8.14
CA ALA A 285 -18.29 15.65 6.95
C ALA A 285 -17.30 14.50 7.19
N GLN A 286 -16.21 14.76 7.92
CA GLN A 286 -15.23 13.75 8.31
C GLN A 286 -15.84 12.70 9.25
N GLY A 287 -16.65 13.14 10.22
CA GLY A 287 -17.41 12.24 11.08
C GLY A 287 -18.34 11.32 10.29
N GLU A 288 -19.11 11.87 9.34
CA GLU A 288 -20.00 11.09 8.47
C GLU A 288 -19.25 10.07 7.61
N MET A 289 -18.13 10.48 7.00
CA MET A 289 -17.30 9.58 6.19
C MET A 289 -16.78 8.39 7.01
N ALA A 290 -16.29 8.66 8.23
CA ALA A 290 -15.84 7.60 9.13
C ALA A 290 -16.98 6.63 9.49
N LEU A 291 -18.21 7.13 9.67
CA LEU A 291 -19.37 6.28 9.94
C LEU A 291 -19.72 5.41 8.73
N GLU A 292 -19.74 5.98 7.53
CA GLU A 292 -20.03 5.25 6.28
C GLU A 292 -18.98 4.16 6.00
N GLU A 293 -17.70 4.49 6.17
CA GLU A 293 -16.60 3.55 5.96
C GLU A 293 -16.64 2.41 6.99
N TYR A 294 -16.97 2.72 8.24
CA TYR A 294 -17.16 1.70 9.27
C TYR A 294 -18.33 0.74 8.95
N ILE A 295 -19.50 1.26 8.54
CA ILE A 295 -20.64 0.41 8.14
C ILE A 295 -20.25 -0.49 6.95
N LYS A 296 -19.48 0.04 6.00
CA LYS A 296 -18.96 -0.72 4.87
C LYS A 296 -18.04 -1.86 5.33
N GLN A 297 -17.13 -1.59 6.27
CA GLN A 297 -16.26 -2.61 6.87
C GLN A 297 -17.07 -3.69 7.58
N VAL A 298 -18.05 -3.33 8.41
CA VAL A 298 -18.95 -4.29 9.08
C VAL A 298 -19.64 -5.18 8.04
N LYS A 299 -20.22 -4.58 7.00
CA LYS A 299 -20.85 -5.32 5.90
C LYS A 299 -19.89 -6.31 5.24
N GLU A 300 -18.67 -5.90 4.91
CA GLU A 300 -17.67 -6.76 4.28
C GLU A 300 -17.24 -7.91 5.19
N VAL A 301 -17.02 -7.65 6.48
CA VAL A 301 -16.68 -8.68 7.47
C VAL A 301 -17.77 -9.75 7.53
N TRP A 302 -19.03 -9.37 7.72
CA TRP A 302 -20.12 -10.32 7.89
C TRP A 302 -20.57 -11.00 6.60
N THR A 303 -20.35 -10.37 5.45
CA THR A 303 -20.60 -11.01 4.14
C THR A 303 -19.58 -12.13 3.87
N ASN A 304 -18.34 -11.94 4.33
CA ASN A 304 -17.25 -12.90 4.13
C ASN A 304 -17.03 -13.83 5.34
N TYR A 305 -17.79 -13.67 6.42
CA TYR A 305 -17.61 -14.47 7.64
C TYR A 305 -18.08 -15.91 7.39
N THR A 306 -17.13 -16.84 7.44
CA THR A 306 -17.36 -18.28 7.27
C THR A 306 -17.31 -18.99 8.61
N LEU A 307 -18.26 -19.90 8.85
CA LEU A 307 -18.30 -20.74 10.03
C LEU A 307 -17.25 -21.85 9.93
N ASP A 308 -16.49 -22.06 11.00
CA ASP A 308 -15.59 -23.20 11.11
C ASP A 308 -16.36 -24.48 11.45
N LEU A 309 -16.14 -25.53 10.67
CA LEU A 309 -16.91 -26.77 10.71
C LEU A 309 -15.99 -27.97 10.96
N VAL A 310 -16.16 -28.63 12.11
CA VAL A 310 -15.37 -29.80 12.52
C VAL A 310 -16.17 -31.09 12.30
N ASN A 311 -15.52 -32.10 11.72
CA ASN A 311 -16.14 -33.41 11.50
C ASN A 311 -16.36 -34.16 12.83
N TYR A 312 -17.60 -34.56 13.09
CA TYR A 312 -18.00 -35.37 14.25
C TYR A 312 -18.35 -36.79 13.81
N GLN A 313 -17.47 -37.74 14.14
CA GLN A 313 -17.64 -39.19 13.90
C GLN A 313 -18.10 -39.57 12.48
N ASN A 314 -17.73 -38.79 11.45
CA ASN A 314 -18.19 -38.94 10.06
C ASN A 314 -19.72 -38.86 9.84
N LYS A 315 -20.49 -38.44 10.86
CA LYS A 315 -21.96 -38.31 10.77
C LYS A 315 -22.37 -36.92 10.32
N CYS A 316 -21.77 -35.88 10.89
CA CYS A 316 -22.04 -34.48 10.56
C CYS A 316 -20.81 -33.60 10.84
N ARG A 317 -20.83 -32.37 10.30
CA ARG A 317 -19.83 -31.35 10.67
C ARG A 317 -20.47 -30.35 11.61
N LEU A 318 -19.94 -30.21 12.82
CA LEU A 318 -20.42 -29.32 13.87
C LEU A 318 -19.70 -27.97 13.82
N ILE A 319 -20.36 -26.92 14.28
CA ILE A 319 -19.76 -25.57 14.31
C ILE A 319 -18.80 -25.47 15.49
N ARG A 320 -17.62 -24.88 15.25
CA ARG A 320 -16.59 -24.54 16.25
C ARG A 320 -16.29 -23.04 16.18
N GLY A 321 -15.60 -22.52 17.21
CA GLY A 321 -15.15 -21.13 17.24
C GLY A 321 -16.24 -20.16 17.63
N TRP A 322 -17.17 -20.60 18.49
CA TRP A 322 -18.27 -19.77 18.99
C TRP A 322 -17.79 -18.48 19.66
N ASP A 323 -16.70 -18.54 20.43
CA ASP A 323 -16.13 -17.38 21.12
C ASP A 323 -15.72 -16.27 20.13
N ASP A 324 -15.06 -16.63 19.04
CA ASP A 324 -14.64 -15.67 18.00
C ASP A 324 -15.86 -15.04 17.33
N LEU A 325 -16.91 -15.82 17.05
CA LEU A 325 -18.16 -15.32 16.48
C LEU A 325 -18.85 -14.33 17.43
N PHE A 326 -18.99 -14.69 18.71
CA PHE A 326 -19.65 -13.84 19.70
C PHE A 326 -18.85 -12.58 20.00
N ASN A 327 -17.53 -12.68 20.18
CA ASN A 327 -16.65 -11.53 20.40
C ASN A 327 -16.75 -10.54 19.22
N LYS A 328 -16.64 -11.03 17.98
CA LYS A 328 -16.78 -10.19 16.78
C LYS A 328 -18.17 -9.57 16.66
N CYS A 329 -19.22 -10.30 17.05
CA CYS A 329 -20.59 -9.80 17.05
C CYS A 329 -20.77 -8.68 18.08
N SER A 330 -20.34 -8.90 19.31
CA SER A 330 -20.44 -7.95 20.41
C SER A 330 -19.61 -6.69 20.18
N GLU A 331 -18.39 -6.80 19.64
CA GLU A 331 -17.55 -5.65 19.27
C GLU A 331 -18.23 -4.76 18.22
N ASN A 332 -18.74 -5.37 17.15
CA ASN A 332 -19.43 -4.63 16.09
C ASN A 332 -20.75 -4.04 16.58
N LEU A 333 -21.50 -4.75 17.43
CA LEU A 333 -22.73 -4.25 18.04
C LEU A 333 -22.47 -3.04 18.97
N ASN A 334 -21.45 -3.14 19.82
CA ASN A 334 -21.04 -2.04 20.71
C ASN A 334 -20.59 -0.81 19.91
N SER A 335 -19.83 -1.02 18.85
CA SER A 335 -19.38 0.05 17.96
C SER A 335 -20.54 0.71 17.21
N LEU A 336 -21.48 -0.07 16.67
CA LEU A 336 -22.71 0.46 16.05
C LEU A 336 -23.57 1.24 17.07
N THR A 337 -23.65 0.76 18.31
CA THR A 337 -24.37 1.46 19.40
C THR A 337 -23.68 2.79 19.74
N ALA A 338 -22.35 2.81 19.83
CA ALA A 338 -21.58 4.02 20.06
C ALA A 338 -21.72 5.02 18.91
N MET A 339 -21.77 4.54 17.67
CA MET A 339 -22.03 5.38 16.49
C MET A 339 -23.39 6.05 16.54
N LYS A 340 -24.43 5.34 16.99
CA LYS A 340 -25.79 5.89 17.13
C LYS A 340 -25.87 7.00 18.18
N LEU A 341 -25.03 6.94 19.21
CA LEU A 341 -24.90 7.99 20.23
C LEU A 341 -24.07 9.19 19.75
N SER A 342 -23.38 9.07 18.62
CA SER A 342 -22.58 10.14 18.05
C SER A 342 -23.45 11.31 17.57
N PRO A 343 -23.09 12.57 17.86
CA PRO A 343 -23.82 13.75 17.38
C PRO A 343 -23.96 13.78 15.85
N TYR A 344 -22.97 13.25 15.13
CA TYR A 344 -22.95 13.18 13.67
C TYR A 344 -24.02 12.24 13.11
N TYR A 345 -24.47 11.25 13.88
CA TYR A 345 -25.53 10.32 13.47
C TYR A 345 -26.91 10.99 13.45
N LYS A 346 -27.19 11.93 14.37
CA LYS A 346 -28.48 12.64 14.43
C LYS A 346 -28.67 13.62 13.27
N VAL A 347 -27.62 14.34 12.90
CA VAL A 347 -27.67 15.26 11.74
C VAL A 347 -27.87 14.46 10.45
N PHE A 348 -27.27 13.26 10.37
CA PHE A 348 -27.48 12.30 9.29
C PHE A 348 -28.96 11.84 9.18
N GLU A 349 -29.66 11.65 10.32
CA GLU A 349 -31.07 11.22 10.40
C GLU A 349 -32.08 12.37 10.12
N GLU A 350 -31.85 13.57 10.66
CA GLU A 350 -32.71 14.74 10.47
C GLU A 350 -32.63 15.34 9.06
N GLU A 351 -31.44 15.39 8.45
CA GLU A 351 -31.29 15.85 7.05
C GLU A 351 -31.79 14.80 6.04
N ALA A 352 -31.63 13.50 6.33
CA ALA A 352 -32.22 12.44 5.51
C ALA A 352 -33.76 12.46 5.56
N SER A 353 -34.35 12.87 6.68
CA SER A 353 -35.79 12.99 6.85
C SER A 353 -36.37 14.26 6.20
N SER A 354 -35.58 15.33 6.05
CA SER A 354 -36.06 16.65 5.60
C SER A 354 -35.93 16.92 4.09
N MET A 355 -35.32 16.03 3.29
CA MET A 355 -35.13 16.24 1.85
C MET A 355 -35.64 15.06 0.99
N HIS A 356 -36.95 15.08 0.67
CA HIS A 356 -37.69 14.01 -0.04
C HIS A 356 -37.28 13.76 -1.51
N LEU A 357 -36.36 14.52 -2.10
CA LEU A 357 -36.10 14.47 -3.56
C LEU A 357 -34.67 14.08 -3.99
N CYS A 358 -33.76 13.73 -3.08
CA CYS A 358 -32.42 13.25 -3.47
C CYS A 358 -31.90 12.15 -2.55
N ILE A 359 -32.63 11.04 -2.39
CA ILE A 359 -32.13 10.00 -1.50
C ILE A 359 -32.55 8.59 -1.95
N ASP A 360 -31.82 8.02 -2.91
CA ASP A 360 -31.71 6.55 -3.00
C ASP A 360 -30.51 6.05 -2.18
N THR A 361 -29.34 6.68 -2.29
CA THR A 361 -28.11 6.13 -1.68
C THR A 361 -27.98 6.36 -0.17
N LEU A 362 -28.51 7.45 0.41
CA LEU A 362 -28.32 7.79 1.84
C LEU A 362 -29.39 7.18 2.78
N LEU A 363 -30.63 7.05 2.32
CA LEU A 363 -31.70 6.32 2.99
C LEU A 363 -31.35 4.83 2.98
N LEU A 364 -30.69 4.36 1.92
CA LEU A 364 -30.11 3.02 1.87
C LEU A 364 -29.01 2.82 2.93
N THR A 365 -28.14 3.80 3.22
CA THR A 365 -27.07 3.63 4.22
C THR A 365 -27.58 3.70 5.66
N LEU A 366 -28.53 4.59 5.97
CA LEU A 366 -29.20 4.63 7.29
C LEU A 366 -30.04 3.38 7.55
N ARG A 367 -30.84 2.97 6.56
CA ARG A 367 -31.57 1.70 6.63
C ARG A 367 -30.62 0.51 6.74
N GLN A 368 -29.45 0.56 6.11
CA GLN A 368 -28.44 -0.48 6.24
C GLN A 368 -27.86 -0.55 7.66
N ALA A 369 -27.52 0.57 8.30
CA ALA A 369 -27.00 0.61 9.67
C ALA A 369 -27.99 0.01 10.68
N GLY A 370 -29.25 0.46 10.64
CA GLY A 370 -30.33 -0.13 11.45
C GLY A 370 -30.58 -1.60 11.10
N SER A 371 -30.50 -1.97 9.82
CA SER A 371 -30.62 -3.38 9.43
C SER A 371 -29.46 -4.24 9.91
N TRP A 372 -28.25 -3.68 10.05
CA TRP A 372 -27.08 -4.41 10.50
C TRP A 372 -27.09 -4.60 12.01
N GLU A 373 -27.51 -3.61 12.78
CA GLU A 373 -27.80 -3.77 14.21
C GLU A 373 -28.83 -4.89 14.43
N GLU A 374 -29.95 -4.85 13.71
CA GLU A 374 -30.99 -5.88 13.80
C GLU A 374 -30.49 -7.25 13.32
N LYS A 375 -29.74 -7.31 12.21
CA LYS A 375 -29.14 -8.56 11.71
C LYS A 375 -28.14 -9.13 12.70
N LEU A 376 -27.27 -8.32 13.30
CA LEU A 376 -26.28 -8.78 14.28
C LEU A 376 -26.96 -9.26 15.56
N ASN A 377 -28.00 -8.56 16.02
CA ASN A 377 -28.79 -9.03 17.15
C ASN A 377 -29.48 -10.37 16.84
N ARG A 378 -30.04 -10.52 15.62
CA ARG A 378 -30.60 -11.80 15.17
C ARG A 378 -29.56 -12.91 15.05
N ILE A 379 -28.35 -12.60 14.56
CA ILE A 379 -27.20 -13.52 14.53
C ILE A 379 -26.89 -13.97 15.95
N HIS A 380 -26.77 -13.02 16.88
CA HIS A 380 -26.44 -13.30 18.27
C HIS A 380 -27.46 -14.25 18.90
N VAL A 381 -28.76 -13.91 18.82
CA VAL A 381 -29.85 -14.73 19.39
C VAL A 381 -29.94 -16.10 18.70
N LEU A 382 -29.81 -16.16 17.37
CA LEU A 382 -29.88 -17.41 16.63
C LEU A 382 -28.77 -18.38 17.04
N PHE A 383 -27.53 -17.89 17.10
CA PHE A 383 -26.39 -18.74 17.43
C PHE A 383 -26.26 -19.04 18.92
N ASP A 384 -26.83 -18.21 19.80
CA ASP A 384 -26.95 -18.49 21.23
C ASP A 384 -27.86 -19.72 21.48
N VAL A 385 -29.03 -19.77 20.82
CA VAL A 385 -29.87 -20.98 20.84
C VAL A 385 -29.16 -22.15 20.15
N TRP A 386 -28.40 -21.89 19.09
CA TRP A 386 -27.71 -22.94 18.34
C TRP A 386 -26.63 -23.65 19.17
N ILE A 387 -25.78 -22.92 19.87
CA ILE A 387 -24.71 -23.52 20.68
C ILE A 387 -25.30 -24.40 21.78
N ASP A 388 -26.40 -23.97 22.41
CA ASP A 388 -27.11 -24.77 23.40
C ASP A 388 -27.72 -26.04 22.81
N VAL A 389 -28.41 -25.94 21.67
CA VAL A 389 -28.97 -27.09 20.93
C VAL A 389 -27.86 -28.07 20.54
N GLN A 390 -26.73 -27.57 20.02
CA GLN A 390 -25.60 -28.41 19.62
C GLN A 390 -25.00 -29.13 20.84
N ARG A 391 -24.81 -28.44 21.98
CA ARG A 391 -24.27 -29.04 23.21
C ARG A 391 -25.20 -30.14 23.74
N GLN A 392 -26.50 -29.86 23.84
CA GLN A 392 -27.49 -30.84 24.31
C GLN A 392 -27.62 -32.03 23.36
N TRP A 393 -27.61 -31.78 22.05
CA TRP A 393 -27.68 -32.83 21.05
C TRP A 393 -26.46 -33.74 21.11
N VAL A 394 -25.23 -33.21 21.22
CA VAL A 394 -24.01 -34.03 21.35
C VAL A 394 -24.07 -34.91 22.60
N TYR A 395 -24.51 -34.36 23.73
CA TYR A 395 -24.67 -35.11 24.98
C TYR A 395 -25.67 -36.27 24.84
N LEU A 396 -26.87 -35.97 24.34
CA LEU A 396 -27.92 -36.99 24.15
C LEU A 396 -27.56 -38.01 23.06
N GLU A 397 -26.87 -37.58 22.00
CA GLU A 397 -26.37 -38.49 20.97
C GLU A 397 -25.42 -39.51 21.60
N GLY A 398 -24.43 -39.07 22.38
CA GLY A 398 -23.47 -39.98 23.02
C GLY A 398 -24.15 -41.03 23.88
N ILE A 399 -25.23 -40.66 24.58
CA ILE A 399 -26.00 -41.57 25.44
C ILE A 399 -26.82 -42.56 24.61
N PHE A 400 -27.64 -42.08 23.67
CA PHE A 400 -28.53 -42.93 22.88
C PHE A 400 -27.79 -43.72 21.78
N SER A 401 -26.60 -43.30 21.35
CA SER A 401 -25.79 -44.01 20.36
C SER A 401 -24.81 -45.00 20.99
N GLY A 402 -24.38 -44.76 22.23
CA GLY A 402 -23.38 -45.57 22.94
C GLY A 402 -23.86 -46.94 23.40
N SER A 403 -25.16 -47.13 23.68
CA SER A 403 -25.71 -48.43 24.06
C SER A 403 -27.10 -48.68 23.48
N ALA A 404 -27.29 -49.89 22.94
CA ALA A 404 -28.59 -50.31 22.41
C ALA A 404 -29.61 -50.57 23.52
N ASP A 405 -29.16 -51.00 24.70
CA ASP A 405 -30.04 -51.30 25.82
C ASP A 405 -30.74 -50.04 26.38
N ILE A 406 -30.10 -48.85 26.38
CA ILE A 406 -30.75 -47.59 26.79
C ILE A 406 -31.94 -47.25 25.89
N LYS A 407 -31.87 -47.57 24.59
CA LYS A 407 -33.00 -47.36 23.66
C LYS A 407 -34.21 -48.22 24.01
N HIS A 408 -33.97 -49.40 24.57
CA HIS A 408 -35.04 -50.30 25.01
C HIS A 408 -35.63 -49.88 26.36
N LEU A 409 -34.83 -49.30 27.25
CA LEU A 409 -35.28 -48.78 28.55
C LEU A 409 -36.15 -47.53 28.40
N LEU A 410 -35.80 -46.63 27.46
CA LEU A 410 -36.51 -45.38 27.21
C LEU A 410 -36.99 -45.29 25.73
N PRO A 411 -37.96 -46.13 25.32
CA PRO A 411 -38.35 -46.25 23.91
C PRO A 411 -39.06 -45.00 23.38
N VAL A 412 -39.82 -44.31 24.23
CA VAL A 412 -40.56 -43.09 23.84
C VAL A 412 -39.59 -41.94 23.59
N GLU A 413 -38.63 -41.75 24.50
CA GLU A 413 -37.60 -40.71 24.44
C GLU A 413 -36.62 -40.98 23.29
N SER A 414 -36.21 -42.24 23.09
CA SER A 414 -35.38 -42.68 21.97
C SER A 414 -36.04 -42.44 20.61
N ALA A 415 -37.34 -42.74 20.48
CA ALA A 415 -38.10 -42.45 19.26
C ALA A 415 -38.19 -40.94 18.99
N ARG A 416 -38.43 -40.13 20.03
CA ARG A 416 -38.40 -38.66 19.93
C ARG A 416 -37.02 -38.14 19.53
N PHE A 417 -35.95 -38.65 20.14
CA PHE A 417 -34.58 -38.27 19.81
C PHE A 417 -34.21 -38.61 18.35
N THR A 418 -34.67 -39.75 17.84
CA THR A 418 -34.42 -40.14 16.44
C THR A 418 -35.00 -39.12 15.45
N ASN A 419 -36.22 -38.64 15.71
CA ASN A 419 -36.85 -37.58 14.92
C ASN A 419 -36.08 -36.25 15.02
N ILE A 420 -35.74 -35.82 16.23
CA ILE A 420 -34.91 -34.62 16.47
C ILE A 420 -33.57 -34.72 15.76
N ASN A 421 -32.91 -35.87 15.82
CA ASN A 421 -31.63 -36.13 15.17
C ASN A 421 -31.74 -35.94 13.65
N SER A 422 -32.77 -36.50 13.02
CA SER A 422 -32.99 -36.31 11.58
C SER A 422 -33.22 -34.85 11.18
N GLU A 423 -33.94 -34.09 12.01
CA GLU A 423 -34.21 -32.68 11.77
C GLU A 423 -32.94 -31.83 11.95
N PHE A 424 -32.20 -32.04 13.04
CA PHE A 424 -30.94 -31.37 13.29
C PHE A 424 -29.91 -31.66 12.19
N LEU A 425 -29.76 -32.92 11.77
CA LEU A 425 -28.89 -33.28 10.65
C LEU A 425 -29.31 -32.64 9.32
N THR A 426 -30.61 -32.45 9.10
CA THR A 426 -31.12 -31.75 7.92
C THR A 426 -30.75 -30.26 7.96
N VAL A 427 -30.83 -29.63 9.13
CA VAL A 427 -30.37 -28.26 9.35
C VAL A 427 -28.86 -28.16 9.10
N MET A 428 -28.05 -29.05 9.69
CA MET A 428 -26.59 -29.05 9.52
C MET A 428 -26.16 -29.28 8.07
N LYS A 429 -26.89 -30.09 7.29
CA LYS A 429 -26.64 -30.26 5.84
C LYS A 429 -26.82 -28.95 5.06
N LYS A 430 -27.79 -28.11 5.45
CA LYS A 430 -27.99 -26.79 4.82
C LYS A 430 -26.84 -25.85 5.17
N VAL A 431 -26.42 -25.81 6.43
CA VAL A 431 -25.26 -25.02 6.88
C VAL A 431 -23.98 -25.44 6.17
N TYR A 432 -23.78 -26.76 5.98
CA TYR A 432 -22.61 -27.27 5.27
C TYR A 432 -22.54 -26.82 3.79
N LYS A 433 -23.69 -26.68 3.12
CA LYS A 433 -23.75 -26.25 1.71
C LYS A 433 -23.35 -24.79 1.53
N SER A 434 -23.68 -23.94 2.50
CA SER A 434 -23.38 -22.50 2.50
C SER A 434 -22.95 -22.08 3.92
N PRO A 435 -21.64 -22.18 4.26
CA PRO A 435 -21.14 -21.95 5.61
C PRO A 435 -21.02 -20.46 5.97
N PHE A 436 -21.62 -19.56 5.20
CA PHE A 436 -21.64 -18.12 5.49
C PHE A 436 -22.73 -17.79 6.50
N VAL A 437 -22.41 -16.99 7.52
CA VAL A 437 -23.35 -16.63 8.59
C VAL A 437 -24.65 -16.01 8.06
N LEU A 438 -24.55 -15.13 7.05
CA LEU A 438 -25.72 -14.48 6.45
C LEU A 438 -26.59 -15.45 5.66
N ASP A 439 -26.00 -16.46 5.03
CA ASP A 439 -26.76 -17.48 4.29
C ASP A 439 -27.51 -18.40 5.26
N VAL A 440 -26.88 -18.74 6.40
CA VAL A 440 -27.52 -19.49 7.48
C VAL A 440 -28.72 -18.73 8.05
N MET A 441 -28.59 -17.43 8.25
CA MET A 441 -29.68 -16.54 8.66
C MET A 441 -30.83 -16.48 7.66
N ASN A 442 -30.54 -16.58 6.36
CA ASN A 442 -31.56 -16.55 5.29
C ASN A 442 -32.33 -17.87 5.14
N ILE A 443 -31.96 -18.92 5.87
CA ILE A 443 -32.72 -20.18 5.88
C ILE A 443 -34.10 -19.92 6.49
N GLN A 444 -35.15 -20.15 5.69
CA GLN A 444 -36.52 -19.92 6.12
C GLN A 444 -36.88 -20.75 7.37
N GLY A 445 -37.33 -20.04 8.42
CA GLY A 445 -37.82 -20.66 9.65
C GLY A 445 -36.74 -21.30 10.53
N ILE A 446 -35.45 -21.05 10.27
CA ILE A 446 -34.35 -21.68 11.02
C ILE A 446 -34.42 -21.42 12.53
N GLN A 447 -34.70 -20.17 12.91
CA GLN A 447 -34.81 -19.77 14.31
C GLN A 447 -35.91 -20.55 15.04
N LYS A 448 -37.13 -20.59 14.47
CA LYS A 448 -38.25 -21.36 15.04
C LYS A 448 -37.97 -22.86 15.09
N SER A 449 -37.24 -23.41 14.10
CA SER A 449 -36.86 -24.82 14.08
C SER A 449 -35.87 -25.11 15.22
N LEU A 450 -34.86 -24.27 15.43
CA LEU A 450 -33.90 -24.43 16.54
C LEU A 450 -34.53 -24.24 17.90
N GLU A 451 -35.38 -23.23 18.10
CA GLU A 451 -36.13 -23.03 19.34
C GLU A 451 -36.98 -24.27 19.65
N ARG A 452 -37.67 -24.82 18.64
CA ARG A 452 -38.43 -26.07 18.78
C ARG A 452 -37.53 -27.26 19.12
N LEU A 453 -36.36 -27.38 18.47
CA LEU A 453 -35.39 -28.44 18.77
C LEU A 453 -34.87 -28.31 20.21
N ALA A 454 -34.56 -27.09 20.67
CA ALA A 454 -34.15 -26.81 22.04
C ALA A 454 -35.21 -27.26 23.06
N ASP A 455 -36.49 -26.90 22.83
CA ASP A 455 -37.59 -27.33 23.69
C ASP A 455 -37.76 -28.85 23.74
N LEU A 456 -37.62 -29.52 22.59
CA LEU A 456 -37.74 -30.97 22.52
C LEU A 456 -36.55 -31.68 23.17
N LEU A 457 -35.33 -31.18 23.00
CA LEU A 457 -34.12 -31.68 23.65
C LEU A 457 -34.22 -31.50 25.17
N ASN A 458 -34.65 -30.32 25.64
CA ASN A 458 -34.89 -30.04 27.06
C ASN A 458 -35.91 -31.01 27.68
N LYS A 459 -37.00 -31.34 26.97
CA LYS A 459 -37.98 -32.33 27.43
C LYS A 459 -37.38 -33.72 27.58
N ILE A 460 -36.54 -34.15 26.64
CA ILE A 460 -35.86 -35.44 26.72
C ILE A 460 -34.85 -35.43 27.87
N GLN A 461 -34.07 -34.36 28.04
CA GLN A 461 -33.11 -34.23 29.13
C GLN A 461 -33.80 -34.27 30.49
N LYS A 462 -34.95 -33.60 30.63
CA LYS A 462 -35.75 -33.65 31.86
C LYS A 462 -36.31 -35.05 32.13
N ALA A 463 -36.86 -35.72 31.11
CA ALA A 463 -37.35 -37.09 31.25
C ALA A 463 -36.24 -38.07 31.63
N LEU A 464 -35.04 -37.90 31.05
CA LEU A 464 -33.85 -38.68 31.41
C LEU A 464 -33.43 -38.41 32.87
N GLY A 465 -33.42 -37.14 33.30
CA GLY A 465 -33.14 -36.77 34.69
C GLY A 465 -34.15 -37.38 35.67
N GLU A 466 -35.45 -37.32 35.36
CA GLU A 466 -36.49 -37.96 36.17
C GLU A 466 -36.32 -39.49 36.22
N TYR A 467 -35.91 -40.11 35.12
CA TYR A 467 -35.59 -41.54 35.09
C TYR A 467 -34.38 -41.87 35.98
N LEU A 468 -33.28 -41.12 35.85
CA LEU A 468 -32.09 -41.32 36.68
C LEU A 468 -32.38 -41.11 38.17
N GLU A 469 -33.24 -40.17 38.53
CA GLU A 469 -33.64 -39.95 39.91
C GLU A 469 -34.51 -41.09 40.47
N ARG A 470 -35.35 -41.73 39.64
CA ARG A 470 -36.07 -42.94 40.03
C ARG A 470 -35.11 -44.12 40.27
N GLU A 471 -34.06 -44.24 39.48
CA GLU A 471 -33.03 -45.26 39.70
C GLU A 471 -32.22 -44.95 40.97
N ARG A 472 -31.86 -43.68 41.23
CA ARG A 472 -31.19 -43.25 42.48
C ARG A 472 -32.03 -43.50 43.73
N SER A 473 -33.33 -43.21 43.68
CA SER A 473 -34.23 -43.48 44.81
C SER A 473 -34.42 -44.98 45.06
N SER A 474 -34.30 -45.82 44.02
CA SER A 474 -34.32 -47.28 44.15
C SER A 474 -33.05 -47.84 44.79
N PHE A 475 -31.89 -47.23 44.54
CA PHE A 475 -30.62 -47.61 45.17
C PHE A 475 -29.80 -46.36 45.57
N PRO A 476 -29.85 -45.94 46.85
CA PRO A 476 -29.26 -44.69 47.31
C PRO A 476 -27.75 -44.51 47.06
N ARG A 477 -26.99 -45.59 46.82
CA ARG A 477 -25.54 -45.44 46.52
C ARG A 477 -25.28 -44.83 45.15
N PHE A 478 -26.26 -44.81 44.24
CA PHE A 478 -26.15 -44.10 42.98
C PHE A 478 -26.07 -42.57 43.12
N TYR A 479 -26.36 -42.00 44.30
CA TYR A 479 -26.08 -40.58 44.55
C TYR A 479 -24.58 -40.25 44.59
N PHE A 480 -23.71 -41.24 44.83
CA PHE A 480 -22.25 -41.08 44.79
C PHE A 480 -21.66 -41.17 43.37
N VAL A 481 -22.52 -41.37 42.36
CA VAL A 481 -22.14 -41.61 40.97
C VAL A 481 -22.74 -40.51 40.08
N GLY A 482 -21.92 -39.94 39.20
CA GLY A 482 -22.37 -38.92 38.24
C GLY A 482 -23.34 -39.48 37.20
N ASP A 483 -24.08 -38.61 36.50
CA ASP A 483 -25.10 -39.02 35.52
C ASP A 483 -24.52 -39.88 34.37
N GLU A 484 -23.32 -39.54 33.88
CA GLU A 484 -22.63 -40.29 32.81
C GLU A 484 -22.26 -41.71 33.26
N ASP A 485 -21.62 -41.82 34.43
CA ASP A 485 -21.25 -43.12 35.02
C ASP A 485 -22.51 -43.97 35.30
N LEU A 486 -23.59 -43.34 35.81
CA LEU A 486 -24.84 -44.03 36.11
C LEU A 486 -25.51 -44.56 34.83
N LEU A 487 -25.48 -43.78 33.75
CA LEU A 487 -25.96 -44.22 32.44
C LEU A 487 -25.12 -45.36 31.86
N GLU A 488 -23.79 -45.35 32.07
CA GLU A 488 -22.92 -46.45 31.64
C GLU A 488 -23.23 -47.75 32.40
N ILE A 489 -23.52 -47.65 33.70
CA ILE A 489 -23.92 -48.78 34.57
C ILE A 489 -25.27 -49.35 34.11
N ILE A 490 -26.28 -48.50 33.87
CA ILE A 490 -27.63 -48.93 33.47
C ILE A 490 -27.62 -49.48 32.02
N GLY A 491 -26.90 -48.80 31.12
CA GLY A 491 -26.81 -49.16 29.71
C GLY A 491 -26.02 -50.44 29.43
N ASN A 492 -25.18 -50.88 30.37
CA ASN A 492 -24.47 -52.16 30.30
C ASN A 492 -24.87 -53.10 31.45
N SER A 493 -26.14 -53.09 31.87
CA SER A 493 -26.64 -53.87 33.03
C SER A 493 -26.35 -55.38 32.97
N LYS A 494 -26.06 -55.95 31.79
CA LYS A 494 -25.71 -57.36 31.58
C LYS A 494 -24.21 -57.65 31.71
N ASP A 495 -23.33 -56.66 31.58
CA ASP A 495 -21.88 -56.83 31.52
C ASP A 495 -21.23 -56.39 32.84
N ILE A 496 -21.05 -57.35 33.75
CA ILE A 496 -20.59 -57.12 35.13
C ILE A 496 -19.18 -56.50 35.15
N LEU A 497 -18.31 -56.88 34.22
CA LEU A 497 -16.94 -56.38 34.15
C LEU A 497 -16.88 -54.87 33.91
N ARG A 498 -17.87 -54.31 33.19
CA ARG A 498 -17.98 -52.86 33.00
C ARG A 498 -18.45 -52.19 34.28
N ILE A 499 -19.46 -52.75 34.93
CA ILE A 499 -20.01 -52.23 36.20
C ILE A 499 -18.94 -52.24 37.30
N MET A 500 -18.04 -53.24 37.31
CA MET A 500 -16.95 -53.34 38.27
C MET A 500 -16.06 -52.09 38.33
N LYS A 501 -15.87 -51.39 37.20
CA LYS A 501 -15.06 -50.17 37.15
C LYS A 501 -15.65 -49.03 38.00
N HIS A 502 -16.97 -49.03 38.20
CA HIS A 502 -17.69 -48.00 38.95
C HIS A 502 -17.99 -48.43 40.39
N LEU A 503 -17.82 -49.70 40.77
CA LEU A 503 -18.04 -50.19 42.15
C LEU A 503 -17.20 -49.44 43.18
N LYS A 504 -15.94 -49.13 42.86
CA LYS A 504 -15.04 -48.34 43.69
C LYS A 504 -15.57 -46.93 44.02
N LYS A 505 -16.46 -46.39 43.19
CA LYS A 505 -17.12 -45.09 43.40
C LYS A 505 -18.37 -45.24 44.29
N MET A 506 -19.05 -46.38 44.25
CA MET A 506 -20.29 -46.67 45.00
C MET A 506 -20.05 -47.20 46.42
N PHE A 507 -18.96 -47.94 46.63
CA PHE A 507 -18.63 -48.58 47.91
C PHE A 507 -17.25 -48.14 48.39
N ALA A 508 -17.22 -47.49 49.55
CA ALA A 508 -15.96 -47.24 50.25
C ALA A 508 -15.41 -48.57 50.77
N GLY A 509 -14.20 -48.94 50.32
CA GLY A 509 -13.50 -50.14 50.77
C GLY A 509 -13.59 -51.35 49.84
N ILE A 510 -14.47 -51.35 48.83
CA ILE A 510 -14.49 -52.41 47.80
C ILE A 510 -13.69 -51.94 46.59
N ALA A 511 -12.60 -52.62 46.28
CA ALA A 511 -11.83 -52.39 45.05
C ALA A 511 -12.34 -53.28 43.91
N THR A 512 -12.55 -54.56 44.19
CA THR A 512 -13.05 -55.54 43.21
C THR A 512 -13.94 -56.58 43.89
N ILE A 513 -14.68 -57.33 43.07
CA ILE A 513 -15.52 -58.44 43.49
C ILE A 513 -14.92 -59.71 42.89
N GLN A 514 -14.92 -60.80 43.66
CA GLN A 514 -14.54 -62.12 43.18
C GLN A 514 -15.73 -62.78 42.50
N LEU A 515 -15.55 -63.10 41.22
CA LEU A 515 -16.52 -63.79 40.38
C LEU A 515 -16.05 -65.23 40.15
N ASP A 516 -17.00 -66.11 39.92
CA ASP A 516 -16.76 -67.48 39.46
C ASP A 516 -16.18 -67.51 38.03
N ASP A 517 -15.59 -68.63 37.60
CA ASP A 517 -14.97 -68.79 36.27
C ASP A 517 -15.98 -68.56 35.13
N ASP A 518 -17.26 -68.86 35.38
CA ASP A 518 -18.37 -68.63 34.44
C ASP A 518 -19.02 -67.23 34.56
N LEU A 519 -18.51 -66.35 35.45
CA LEU A 519 -19.04 -64.99 35.72
C LEU A 519 -20.53 -64.95 36.12
N THR A 520 -21.07 -66.06 36.62
CA THR A 520 -22.49 -66.20 36.99
C THR A 520 -22.77 -65.97 38.46
N GLN A 521 -21.74 -66.06 39.31
CA GLN A 521 -21.87 -65.95 40.76
C GLN A 521 -20.83 -65.00 41.33
N ILE A 522 -21.23 -64.26 42.35
CA ILE A 522 -20.32 -63.43 43.15
C ILE A 522 -19.96 -64.21 44.41
N LEU A 523 -18.68 -64.53 44.58
CA LEU A 523 -18.15 -65.36 45.67
C LEU A 523 -17.66 -64.54 46.88
N GLY A 524 -17.21 -63.30 46.65
CA GLY A 524 -16.66 -62.48 47.71
C GLY A 524 -16.29 -61.07 47.24
N MET A 525 -15.80 -60.26 48.18
CA MET A 525 -15.30 -58.92 47.91
C MET A 525 -13.81 -58.81 48.23
N SER A 526 -13.13 -57.92 47.51
CA SER A 526 -11.71 -57.62 47.74
C SER A 526 -11.50 -56.13 47.94
N SER A 527 -10.73 -55.81 48.99
CA SER A 527 -10.31 -54.46 49.34
C SER A 527 -9.14 -53.99 48.49
N ARG A 528 -8.88 -52.68 48.50
CA ARG A 528 -7.70 -52.09 47.86
C ARG A 528 -6.40 -52.55 48.52
N GLU A 529 -6.45 -52.87 49.80
CA GLU A 529 -5.32 -53.36 50.60
C GLU A 529 -5.02 -54.86 50.36
N GLY A 530 -5.77 -55.52 49.47
CA GLY A 530 -5.58 -56.94 49.13
C GLY A 530 -6.33 -57.92 50.04
N GLU A 531 -7.04 -57.44 51.06
CA GLU A 531 -7.91 -58.28 51.89
C GLU A 531 -9.06 -58.87 51.06
N VAL A 532 -9.33 -60.16 51.23
CA VAL A 532 -10.40 -60.89 50.56
C VAL A 532 -11.39 -61.39 51.61
N VAL A 533 -12.65 -61.03 51.44
CA VAL A 533 -13.74 -61.48 52.31
C VAL A 533 -14.71 -62.32 51.48
N PRO A 534 -14.75 -63.65 51.67
CA PRO A 534 -15.76 -64.50 51.04
C PRO A 534 -17.14 -64.19 51.60
N PHE A 535 -18.17 -64.28 50.76
CA PHE A 535 -19.55 -64.14 51.21
C PHE A 535 -20.07 -65.45 51.82
N THR A 536 -20.90 -65.33 52.87
CA THR A 536 -21.51 -66.50 53.53
C THR A 536 -22.35 -67.34 52.56
N GLU A 537 -23.01 -66.67 51.60
CA GLU A 537 -23.77 -67.29 50.52
C GLU A 537 -23.37 -66.62 49.20
N PRO A 538 -23.05 -67.39 48.14
CA PRO A 538 -22.72 -66.82 46.84
C PRO A 538 -23.96 -66.15 46.23
N ILE A 539 -23.78 -64.97 45.62
CA ILE A 539 -24.89 -64.25 44.99
C ILE A 539 -25.06 -64.77 43.57
N LEU A 540 -26.15 -65.49 43.32
CA LEU A 540 -26.54 -65.97 41.99
C LEU A 540 -27.16 -64.83 41.18
N LEU A 541 -26.46 -64.38 40.13
CA LEU A 541 -26.91 -63.26 39.30
C LEU A 541 -28.17 -63.60 38.49
N LYS A 542 -28.42 -64.90 38.25
CA LYS A 542 -29.62 -65.40 37.58
C LYS A 542 -30.91 -65.08 38.34
N ASP A 543 -30.86 -65.07 39.66
CA ASP A 543 -32.01 -64.83 40.52
C ASP A 543 -32.31 -63.32 40.67
N TYR A 544 -31.35 -62.48 40.30
CA TYR A 544 -31.41 -61.02 40.38
C TYR A 544 -31.17 -60.36 39.02
N PRO A 545 -32.18 -60.39 38.11
CA PRO A 545 -32.02 -59.90 36.74
C PRO A 545 -31.88 -58.38 36.63
N LYS A 546 -32.25 -57.62 37.67
CA LYS A 546 -32.07 -56.16 37.71
C LYS A 546 -30.80 -55.80 38.48
N ILE A 547 -30.13 -54.76 37.99
CA ILE A 547 -28.89 -54.28 38.59
C ILE A 547 -29.05 -53.82 40.04
N ASN A 548 -30.17 -53.16 40.35
CA ASN A 548 -30.46 -52.66 41.68
C ASN A 548 -30.62 -53.80 42.70
N ASP A 549 -31.20 -54.93 42.27
CA ASP A 549 -31.53 -56.03 43.16
C ASP A 549 -30.26 -56.78 43.60
N TRP A 550 -29.34 -57.06 42.67
CA TRP A 550 -28.07 -57.72 43.04
C TRP A 550 -27.11 -56.77 43.76
N LEU A 551 -27.11 -55.46 43.47
CA LEU A 551 -26.33 -54.46 44.22
C LEU A 551 -26.85 -54.29 45.66
N ALA A 552 -28.17 -54.31 45.85
CA ALA A 552 -28.77 -54.31 47.18
C ALA A 552 -28.44 -55.61 47.94
N ARG A 553 -28.45 -56.77 47.26
CA ARG A 553 -28.03 -58.04 47.84
C ARG A 553 -26.53 -58.03 48.19
N LEU A 554 -25.68 -57.44 47.34
CA LEU A 554 -24.25 -57.27 47.61
C LEU A 554 -24.04 -56.46 48.91
N GLU A 555 -24.78 -55.37 49.09
CA GLU A 555 -24.71 -54.58 50.32
C GLU A 555 -25.17 -55.39 51.56
N ALA A 556 -26.25 -56.15 51.44
CA ALA A 556 -26.74 -57.01 52.52
C ALA A 556 -25.72 -58.11 52.87
N MET A 557 -25.16 -58.77 51.86
CA MET A 557 -24.16 -59.83 52.03
C MET A 557 -22.85 -59.30 52.61
N MET A 558 -22.42 -58.11 52.21
CA MET A 558 -21.26 -57.45 52.81
C MET A 558 -21.46 -57.28 54.32
N ARG A 559 -22.63 -56.77 54.76
CA ARG A 559 -22.93 -56.57 56.19
C ARG A 559 -23.03 -57.89 56.93
N LEU A 560 -23.73 -58.87 56.36
CA LEU A 560 -23.98 -60.16 56.99
C LEU A 560 -22.71 -61.00 57.11
N SER A 561 -21.88 -61.02 56.06
CA SER A 561 -20.61 -61.77 56.06
C SER A 561 -19.63 -61.17 57.07
N LEU A 562 -19.53 -59.83 57.14
CA LEU A 562 -18.71 -59.16 58.15
C LEU A 562 -19.23 -59.38 59.58
N ALA A 563 -20.55 -59.40 59.78
CA ALA A 563 -21.15 -59.66 61.09
C ALA A 563 -20.91 -61.11 61.58
N ASN A 564 -21.04 -62.08 60.67
CA ASN A 564 -20.74 -63.48 60.98
C ASN A 564 -19.25 -63.65 61.28
N LEU A 565 -18.36 -63.13 60.43
CA LEU A 565 -16.91 -63.18 60.66
C LEU A 565 -16.49 -62.49 61.96
N LEU A 566 -17.16 -61.39 62.34
CA LEU A 566 -16.92 -60.76 63.65
C LEU A 566 -17.34 -61.68 64.80
N THR A 567 -18.47 -62.35 64.68
CA THR A 567 -18.96 -63.27 65.72
C THR A 567 -18.03 -64.47 65.87
N ASP A 568 -17.57 -65.03 64.75
CA ASP A 568 -16.58 -66.11 64.70
C ASP A 568 -15.25 -65.64 65.29
N ALA A 569 -14.79 -64.44 64.92
CA ALA A 569 -13.56 -63.85 65.45
C ALA A 569 -13.63 -63.65 66.98
N VAL A 570 -14.74 -63.13 67.51
CA VAL A 570 -14.91 -62.90 68.97
C VAL A 570 -15.02 -64.22 69.73
N THR A 571 -15.77 -65.19 69.22
CA THR A 571 -15.89 -66.51 69.86
C THR A 571 -14.57 -67.26 69.87
N GLU A 572 -13.82 -67.23 68.77
CA GLU A 572 -12.48 -67.83 68.69
C GLU A 572 -11.51 -67.10 69.63
N LEU A 573 -11.54 -65.76 69.66
CA LEU A 573 -10.71 -64.96 70.58
C LEU A 573 -10.98 -65.30 72.06
N GLN A 574 -12.25 -65.46 72.45
CA GLN A 574 -12.62 -65.82 73.83
C GLN A 574 -12.07 -67.18 74.28
N THR A 575 -11.76 -68.10 73.36
CA THR A 575 -11.22 -69.42 73.74
C THR A 575 -9.78 -69.36 74.27
N PHE A 576 -8.98 -68.39 73.82
CA PHE A 576 -7.56 -68.27 74.20
C PHE A 576 -7.19 -66.92 74.84
N TYR A 577 -8.06 -65.91 74.76
CA TYR A 577 -7.91 -64.60 75.39
C TYR A 577 -8.83 -64.50 76.62
N GLY A 578 -8.31 -64.81 77.80
CA GLY A 578 -9.04 -64.74 79.08
C GLY A 578 -8.12 -64.84 80.30
N PRO A 579 -8.61 -64.57 81.51
CA PRO A 579 -7.79 -64.49 82.74
C PRO A 579 -7.09 -65.80 83.12
N GLU A 580 -7.56 -66.94 82.60
CA GLU A 580 -7.01 -68.28 82.91
C GLU A 580 -5.99 -68.81 81.88
N HIS A 581 -5.80 -68.13 80.74
CA HIS A 581 -4.97 -68.61 79.63
C HIS A 581 -3.75 -67.70 79.39
N GLN A 582 -2.56 -68.29 79.27
CA GLN A 582 -1.37 -67.56 78.81
C GLN A 582 -1.45 -67.37 77.30
N LEU A 583 -1.49 -66.12 76.84
CA LEU A 583 -1.49 -65.77 75.41
C LEU A 583 -0.20 -66.22 74.73
N SER A 584 -0.30 -67.19 73.82
CA SER A 584 0.77 -67.52 72.89
C SER A 584 0.77 -66.53 71.74
N ALA A 585 1.94 -65.95 71.44
CA ALA A 585 2.11 -65.05 70.30
C ALA A 585 1.83 -65.75 68.96
N GLU A 586 2.10 -67.05 68.85
CA GLU A 586 1.88 -67.83 67.62
C GLU A 586 0.38 -67.98 67.31
N GLN A 587 -0.43 -68.28 68.33
CA GLN A 587 -1.88 -68.42 68.18
C GLN A 587 -2.57 -67.09 67.87
N LEU A 588 -2.08 -65.99 68.47
CA LEU A 588 -2.58 -64.65 68.17
C LEU A 588 -2.27 -64.25 66.72
N MET A 589 -1.05 -64.52 66.24
CA MET A 589 -0.65 -64.20 64.87
C MET A 589 -1.43 -65.02 63.84
N GLU A 590 -1.62 -66.33 64.07
CA GLU A 590 -2.44 -67.19 63.20
C GLU A 590 -3.90 -66.73 63.12
N TRP A 591 -4.46 -66.28 64.24
CA TRP A 591 -5.79 -65.69 64.29
C TRP A 591 -5.86 -64.32 63.57
N MET A 592 -4.85 -63.46 63.74
CA MET A 592 -4.76 -62.17 63.06
C MET A 592 -4.62 -62.30 61.54
N GLU A 593 -3.96 -63.34 61.03
CA GLU A 593 -3.84 -63.60 59.59
C GLU A 593 -5.14 -64.14 58.97
N LYS A 594 -5.99 -64.79 59.77
CA LYS A 594 -7.25 -65.40 59.33
C LYS A 594 -8.38 -64.40 59.10
N TYR A 595 -8.43 -63.31 59.86
CA TYR A 595 -9.53 -62.33 59.82
C TYR A 595 -9.08 -60.95 59.27
N PRO A 596 -9.96 -60.19 58.60
CA PRO A 596 -9.67 -58.82 58.17
C PRO A 596 -9.25 -57.92 59.33
N ALA A 597 -8.31 -57.00 59.09
CA ALA A 597 -7.67 -56.20 60.14
C ALA A 597 -8.66 -55.34 60.95
N GLN A 598 -9.71 -54.84 60.30
CA GLN A 598 -10.77 -54.08 60.97
C GLN A 598 -11.58 -54.95 61.95
N LEU A 599 -11.85 -56.21 61.59
CA LEU A 599 -12.57 -57.14 62.46
C LEU A 599 -11.71 -57.61 63.62
N VAL A 600 -10.43 -57.89 63.38
CA VAL A 600 -9.43 -58.21 64.42
C VAL A 600 -9.40 -57.13 65.49
N THR A 601 -9.29 -55.86 65.07
CA THR A 601 -9.26 -54.71 66.00
C THR A 601 -10.55 -54.60 66.80
N LEU A 602 -11.70 -54.75 66.13
CA LEU A 602 -13.00 -54.66 66.78
C LEU A 602 -13.23 -55.81 67.77
N ALA A 603 -12.85 -57.03 67.42
CA ALA A 603 -12.98 -58.20 68.29
C ALA A 603 -12.11 -58.06 69.56
N VAL A 604 -10.87 -57.56 69.43
CA VAL A 604 -10.01 -57.25 70.58
C VAL A 604 -10.61 -56.14 71.44
N GLN A 605 -11.17 -55.08 70.84
CA GLN A 605 -11.86 -54.03 71.59
C GLN A 605 -13.06 -54.57 72.36
N VAL A 606 -13.88 -55.42 71.73
CA VAL A 606 -15.02 -56.09 72.38
C VAL A 606 -14.54 -56.92 73.57
N ALA A 607 -13.53 -57.76 73.37
CA ALA A 607 -12.94 -58.57 74.45
C ALA A 607 -12.37 -57.72 75.58
N TRP A 608 -11.66 -56.63 75.26
CA TRP A 608 -11.12 -55.69 76.25
C TRP A 608 -12.19 -54.94 77.04
N THR A 609 -13.32 -54.59 76.41
CA THR A 609 -14.44 -53.95 77.12
C THR A 609 -15.28 -54.93 77.95
N ALA A 610 -15.23 -56.21 77.61
CA ALA A 610 -15.96 -57.27 78.30
C ALA A 610 -15.17 -57.85 79.50
N SER A 611 -13.84 -57.79 79.45
CA SER A 611 -12.92 -58.07 80.57
C SER A 611 -12.90 -56.93 81.57
#